data_AF-A0A961KVK9-F1
#
_entry.id   AF-A0A961KVK9-F1
#
_cell.length_a   1.000
_cell.length_b   1.000
_cell.length_c   1.000
_cell.angle_alpha   90.00
_cell.angle_beta   90.00
_cell.angle_gamma   90.00
#
_symmetry.space_group_name_H-M   'P 1'
#
loop_
_entity.id
_entity.type
_entity.pdbx_description
1 polymer ?
#
loop_
_entity_poly.entity_id
_entity_poly.type
_entity_poly.pdbx_seq_one_letter_code
_entity_poly.pdbx_strand_id
1 'polypeptide(L)'
;MRHGPLILGCLLGLAGCSYEIPDFLGREGAGTGAYQLRPDPPPEPVAIPLRDAVVDQGLYGLILRVYGVAPTQGYYAGDLLAENGGEPDAAGVLAYQLVAVPPDVVEAVGPTRTREIEAALFIPALALKKVKTVRITGADQVRTLRLP
;
A
#
# COMPACT_ATOMS: atom_id res chain seq x y z
N MET A 1 -23.77 61.37 -27.55
CA MET A 1 -23.69 59.89 -27.46
C MET A 1 -22.47 59.42 -28.25
N ARG A 2 -21.26 59.34 -27.64
CA ARG A 2 -20.03 59.02 -28.39
C ARG A 2 -18.86 58.44 -27.55
N HIS A 3 -19.15 57.66 -26.51
CA HIS A 3 -18.11 57.00 -25.68
C HIS A 3 -18.26 55.47 -25.56
N GLY A 4 -19.24 54.87 -26.24
CA GLY A 4 -19.50 53.43 -26.23
C GLY A 4 -18.31 52.52 -26.58
N PRO A 5 -17.51 52.79 -27.63
CA PRO A 5 -16.42 51.88 -28.01
C PRO A 5 -15.19 51.96 -27.07
N LEU A 6 -15.05 53.06 -26.32
CA LEU A 6 -13.91 53.30 -25.43
C LEU A 6 -14.08 52.57 -24.08
N ILE A 7 -15.33 52.46 -23.61
CA ILE A 7 -15.68 51.71 -22.40
C ILE A 7 -15.60 50.20 -22.65
N LEU A 8 -15.98 49.73 -23.85
CA LEU A 8 -15.92 48.31 -24.21
C LEU A 8 -14.46 47.79 -24.33
N GLY A 9 -13.54 48.63 -24.83
CA GLY A 9 -12.11 48.29 -24.87
C GLY A 9 -11.46 48.20 -23.50
N CYS A 10 -11.84 49.07 -22.56
CA CYS A 10 -11.33 49.04 -21.19
C CYS A 10 -11.79 47.81 -20.39
N LEU A 11 -13.02 47.32 -20.62
CA LEU A 11 -13.53 46.11 -19.98
C LEU A 11 -12.83 44.82 -20.46
N LEU A 12 -12.37 44.79 -21.71
CA LEU A 12 -11.62 43.65 -22.25
C LEU A 12 -10.17 43.57 -21.75
N GLY A 13 -9.56 44.68 -21.35
CA GLY A 13 -8.19 44.71 -20.82
C GLY A 13 -8.04 44.20 -19.38
N LEU A 14 -9.12 44.26 -18.58
CA LEU A 14 -9.11 43.91 -17.14
C LEU A 14 -9.34 42.42 -16.85
N ALA A 15 -9.66 41.59 -17.87
CA ALA A 15 -9.88 40.15 -17.69
C ALA A 15 -8.60 39.29 -17.81
N GLY A 16 -7.43 39.90 -18.03
CA GLY A 16 -6.19 39.21 -18.42
C GLY A 16 -5.18 38.86 -17.32
N CYS A 17 -5.51 39.00 -16.04
CA CYS A 17 -4.60 38.62 -14.94
C CYS A 17 -5.14 37.43 -14.16
N SER A 18 -5.17 36.24 -14.75
CA SER A 18 -5.27 35.01 -13.96
C SER A 18 -3.95 34.83 -13.22
N TYR A 19 -3.97 35.01 -11.90
CA TYR A 19 -2.85 34.69 -11.02
C TYR A 19 -2.50 33.20 -11.20
N GLU A 20 -1.34 32.90 -11.77
CA GLU A 20 -0.78 31.54 -11.75
C GLU A 20 -0.45 31.21 -10.30
N ILE A 21 -1.18 30.25 -9.73
CA ILE A 21 -0.89 29.73 -8.40
C ILE A 21 0.44 28.99 -8.48
N PRO A 22 1.43 29.32 -7.66
CA PRO A 22 2.75 28.69 -7.74
C PRO A 22 2.66 27.20 -7.41
N ASP A 23 3.44 26.39 -8.12
CA ASP A 23 3.37 24.92 -8.12
C ASP A 23 3.46 24.28 -6.72
N PHE A 24 4.09 24.96 -5.76
CA PHE A 24 4.23 24.48 -4.38
C PHE A 24 2.94 24.50 -3.54
N LEU A 25 1.87 25.16 -4.00
CA LEU A 25 0.56 25.18 -3.31
C LEU A 25 -0.34 23.98 -3.68
N GLY A 26 0.21 22.94 -4.32
CA GLY A 26 -0.45 21.64 -4.43
C GLY A 26 -0.80 21.19 -5.85
N ARG A 27 0.02 21.53 -6.86
CA ARG A 27 -0.16 21.04 -8.22
C ARG A 27 1.11 20.37 -8.73
N GLU A 28 1.38 19.15 -8.25
CA GLU A 28 2.36 18.27 -8.89
C GLU A 28 1.79 17.80 -10.24
N GLY A 29 2.22 18.40 -11.35
CA GLY A 29 1.78 17.99 -12.69
C GLY A 29 2.39 18.84 -13.81
N ALA A 30 2.44 18.28 -15.03
CA ALA A 30 3.04 18.91 -16.22
C ALA A 30 2.23 20.07 -16.82
N GLY A 31 1.61 20.92 -15.99
CA GLY A 31 0.78 22.06 -16.43
C GLY A 31 -0.60 21.69 -17.00
N THR A 32 -0.87 20.43 -17.35
CA THR A 32 -2.13 19.99 -17.98
C THR A 32 -3.32 19.84 -17.02
N GLY A 33 -3.10 19.99 -15.71
CA GLY A 33 -4.17 19.88 -14.70
C GLY A 33 -4.64 18.48 -14.40
N ALA A 34 -3.90 17.46 -14.85
CA ALA A 34 -4.13 16.07 -14.50
C ALA A 34 -2.95 15.51 -13.70
N TYR A 35 -3.25 14.72 -12.67
CA TYR A 35 -2.25 13.87 -12.01
C TYR A 35 -1.68 12.88 -13.03
N GLN A 36 -0.36 12.81 -13.14
CA GLN A 36 0.29 11.78 -13.95
C GLN A 36 0.62 10.58 -13.07
N LEU A 37 0.25 9.40 -13.54
CA LEU A 37 0.71 8.16 -12.91
C LEU A 37 2.24 8.07 -13.08
N ARG A 38 2.92 7.47 -12.10
CA ARG A 38 4.34 7.14 -12.21
C ARG A 38 4.53 6.32 -13.51
N PRO A 39 5.47 6.70 -14.39
CA PRO A 39 5.64 6.05 -15.68
C PRO A 39 6.12 4.60 -15.54
N ASP A 40 6.93 4.33 -14.51
CA ASP A 40 7.47 3.00 -14.25
C ASP A 40 6.62 2.25 -13.21
N PRO A 41 6.29 0.97 -13.45
CA PRO A 41 5.60 0.16 -12.47
C PRO A 41 6.48 -0.04 -11.22
N PRO A 42 5.88 -0.17 -10.03
CA PRO A 42 6.62 -0.51 -8.82
C PRO A 42 7.42 -1.80 -9.00
N PRO A 43 8.56 -1.94 -8.28
CA PRO A 43 9.26 -3.21 -8.18
C PRO A 43 8.32 -4.33 -7.71
N GLU A 44 8.62 -5.56 -8.12
CA GLU A 44 7.85 -6.72 -7.65
C GLU A 44 8.00 -6.90 -6.13
N PRO A 45 6.92 -7.24 -5.40
CA PRO A 45 7.00 -7.54 -3.98
C PRO A 45 7.93 -8.74 -3.72
N VAL A 46 8.79 -8.60 -2.70
CA VAL A 46 9.72 -9.65 -2.30
C VAL A 46 9.45 -10.09 -0.87
N ALA A 47 9.78 -11.34 -0.55
CA ALA A 47 9.65 -11.86 0.80
C ALA A 47 10.52 -11.09 1.79
N ILE A 48 9.96 -10.76 2.96
CA ILE A 48 10.70 -10.08 4.03
C ILE A 48 10.82 -10.95 5.29
N PRO A 49 11.83 -10.69 6.14
CA PRO A 49 11.97 -11.42 7.40
C PRO A 49 10.74 -11.30 8.30
N LEU A 50 10.31 -12.45 8.84
CA LEU A 50 9.13 -12.55 9.69
C LEU A 50 9.52 -12.35 11.15
N ARG A 51 8.87 -11.42 11.84
CA ARG A 51 9.06 -11.16 13.27
C ARG A 51 8.03 -11.91 14.11
N ASP A 52 6.76 -11.66 13.83
CA ASP A 52 5.66 -12.18 14.64
C ASP A 52 4.37 -12.32 13.84
N ALA A 53 3.43 -13.12 14.32
CA ALA A 53 2.12 -13.28 13.74
C ALA A 53 1.09 -13.62 14.82
N VAL A 54 -0.06 -12.94 14.79
CA VAL A 54 -1.13 -13.05 15.78
C VAL A 54 -2.47 -13.20 15.07
N VAL A 55 -3.38 -13.96 15.66
CA VAL A 55 -4.74 -14.12 15.20
C VAL A 55 -5.68 -13.50 16.23
N ASP A 56 -6.45 -12.51 15.79
CA ASP A 56 -7.48 -11.87 16.61
C ASP A 56 -8.88 -12.29 16.16
N GLN A 57 -9.80 -12.39 17.12
CA GLN A 57 -11.20 -12.66 16.82
C GLN A 57 -11.92 -11.42 16.29
N GLY A 58 -12.58 -11.57 15.16
CA GLY A 58 -13.52 -10.60 14.62
C GLY A 58 -14.97 -11.07 14.77
N LEU A 59 -15.94 -10.17 14.55
CA LEU A 59 -17.37 -10.48 14.71
C LEU A 59 -17.85 -11.62 13.80
N TYR A 60 -17.29 -11.74 12.59
CA TYR A 60 -17.69 -12.72 11.58
C TYR A 60 -16.51 -13.48 10.97
N GLY A 61 -15.41 -13.62 11.71
CA GLY A 61 -14.19 -14.22 11.21
C GLY A 61 -13.00 -13.98 12.11
N LEU A 62 -11.82 -14.13 11.55
CA LEU A 62 -10.55 -13.89 12.23
C LEU A 62 -9.75 -12.84 11.47
N ILE A 63 -8.97 -12.04 12.19
CA ILE A 63 -8.00 -11.13 11.60
C ILE A 63 -6.62 -11.73 11.86
N LEU A 64 -5.92 -12.08 10.80
CA LEU A 64 -4.52 -12.46 10.86
C LEU A 64 -3.68 -11.19 10.74
N ARG A 65 -2.91 -10.85 11.78
CA ARG A 65 -1.92 -9.78 11.76
C ARG A 65 -0.53 -10.38 11.71
N VAL A 66 0.29 -9.90 10.79
CA VAL A 66 1.65 -10.38 10.58
C VAL A 66 2.60 -9.19 10.60
N TYR A 67 3.68 -9.34 11.37
CA TYR A 67 4.70 -8.33 11.57
C TYR A 67 6.01 -8.81 10.97
N GLY A 68 6.58 -8.01 10.09
CA GLY A 68 7.91 -8.22 9.52
C GLY A 68 8.87 -7.08 9.84
N VAL A 69 10.16 -7.36 9.66
CA VAL A 69 11.20 -6.33 9.69
C VAL A 69 11.92 -6.38 8.35
N ALA A 70 11.71 -5.35 7.53
CA ALA A 70 12.39 -5.22 6.24
C ALA A 70 13.91 -5.13 6.42
N PRO A 71 14.72 -5.55 5.43
CA PRO A 71 16.19 -5.53 5.55
C PRO A 71 16.75 -4.10 5.59
N THR A 72 16.19 -3.18 4.82
CA THR A 72 16.56 -1.75 4.79
C THR A 72 15.33 -0.87 4.97
N GLN A 73 15.53 0.44 5.15
CA GLN A 73 14.46 1.43 5.04
C GLN A 73 13.90 1.46 3.61
N GLY A 74 12.75 2.13 3.43
CA GLY A 74 12.15 2.34 2.11
C GLY A 74 11.29 1.20 1.57
N TYR A 75 11.23 0.04 2.24
CA TYR A 75 10.23 -0.98 1.91
C TYR A 75 8.82 -0.47 2.22
N TYR A 76 7.86 -0.80 1.37
CA TYR A 76 6.47 -0.36 1.51
C TYR A 76 5.48 -1.41 0.96
N ALA A 77 4.18 -1.12 1.09
CA ALA A 77 3.11 -1.99 0.62
C ALA A 77 3.29 -3.46 1.05
N GLY A 78 3.38 -3.67 2.37
CA GLY A 78 3.41 -5.01 2.94
C GLY A 78 2.12 -5.76 2.68
N ASP A 79 2.23 -7.01 2.23
CA ASP A 79 1.07 -7.84 1.87
C ASP A 79 1.31 -9.32 2.23
N LEU A 80 0.21 -10.07 2.26
CA LEU A 80 0.18 -11.51 2.49
C LEU A 80 -0.24 -12.20 1.20
N LEU A 81 0.73 -12.66 0.42
CA LEU A 81 0.45 -13.40 -0.81
C LEU A 81 -0.08 -14.79 -0.47
N ALA A 82 -1.30 -15.06 -0.91
CA ALA A 82 -1.93 -16.36 -0.73
C ALA A 82 -1.24 -17.42 -1.57
N GLU A 83 -0.76 -18.48 -0.91
CA GLU A 83 -0.35 -19.69 -1.62
C GLU A 83 -1.60 -20.48 -2.02
N ASN A 84 -1.48 -21.34 -3.04
CA ASN A 84 -2.57 -22.22 -3.49
C ASN A 84 -3.88 -21.46 -3.82
N GLY A 85 -3.78 -20.21 -4.31
CA GLY A 85 -4.93 -19.39 -4.67
C GLY A 85 -5.82 -18.98 -3.48
N GLY A 86 -5.32 -19.07 -2.25
CA GLY A 86 -6.10 -18.73 -1.05
C GLY A 86 -7.03 -19.83 -0.56
N GLU A 87 -6.87 -21.05 -1.07
CA GLU A 87 -7.58 -22.23 -0.60
C GLU A 87 -6.70 -23.08 0.32
N PRO A 88 -7.27 -23.65 1.41
CA PRO A 88 -6.51 -24.52 2.29
C PRO A 88 -6.08 -25.81 1.58
N ASP A 89 -4.94 -26.35 2.00
CA ASP A 89 -4.47 -27.66 1.53
C ASP A 89 -5.35 -28.82 2.07
N ALA A 90 -5.02 -30.05 1.65
CA ALA A 90 -5.74 -31.24 2.10
C ALA A 90 -5.72 -31.47 3.63
N ALA A 91 -4.77 -30.85 4.35
CA ALA A 91 -4.67 -30.90 5.80
C ALA A 91 -5.43 -29.74 6.49
N GLY A 92 -6.01 -28.81 5.73
CA GLY A 92 -6.69 -27.63 6.24
C GLY A 92 -5.74 -26.48 6.60
N VAL A 93 -4.56 -26.44 5.99
CA VAL A 93 -3.59 -25.35 6.19
C VAL A 93 -3.80 -24.27 5.14
N LEU A 94 -4.09 -23.06 5.60
CA LEU A 94 -4.12 -21.88 4.76
C LEU A 94 -2.75 -21.20 4.80
N ALA A 95 -2.08 -21.10 3.65
CA ALA A 95 -0.68 -20.67 3.58
C ALA A 95 -0.54 -19.29 2.92
N TYR A 96 0.30 -18.45 3.53
CA TYR A 96 0.60 -17.10 3.08
C TYR A 96 2.08 -16.82 3.13
N GLN A 97 2.57 -16.00 2.20
CA GLN A 97 3.91 -15.46 2.23
C GLN A 97 3.88 -13.97 2.55
N LEU A 98 4.68 -13.56 3.55
CA LEU A 98 4.85 -12.15 3.90
C LEU A 98 5.80 -11.48 2.90
N VAL A 99 5.30 -10.51 2.15
CA VAL A 99 6.06 -9.75 1.17
C VAL A 99 5.94 -8.25 1.40
N ALA A 100 6.88 -7.50 0.84
CA ALA A 100 6.79 -6.05 0.72
C ALA A 100 7.53 -5.59 -0.55
N VAL A 101 7.13 -4.45 -1.09
CA VAL A 101 7.79 -3.84 -2.23
C VAL A 101 9.13 -3.22 -1.78
N PRO A 102 10.26 -3.59 -2.41
CA PRO A 102 11.56 -3.00 -2.08
C PRO A 102 11.66 -1.56 -2.62
N PRO A 103 12.53 -0.72 -2.04
CA PRO A 103 12.84 0.59 -2.61
C PRO A 103 13.57 0.44 -3.96
N ASP A 104 13.41 1.43 -4.84
CA ASP A 104 14.06 1.44 -6.17
C ASP A 104 15.60 1.48 -6.08
N VAL A 105 16.12 2.01 -4.98
CA VAL A 105 17.55 2.08 -4.65
C VAL A 105 17.81 1.50 -3.26
N VAL A 106 19.00 0.97 -3.03
CA VAL A 106 19.37 0.44 -1.72
C VAL A 106 19.45 1.58 -0.71
N GLU A 107 18.63 1.48 0.33
CA GLU A 107 18.55 2.46 1.41
C GLU A 107 19.37 2.03 2.64
N ALA A 108 19.55 2.96 3.57
CA ALA A 108 20.17 2.67 4.86
C ALA A 108 19.33 1.67 5.68
N VAL A 109 19.99 0.87 6.53
CA VAL A 109 19.29 -0.07 7.43
C VAL A 109 18.53 0.70 8.53
N GLY A 110 19.17 1.65 9.19
CA GLY A 110 18.54 2.40 10.28
C GLY A 110 17.96 1.54 11.43
N PRO A 111 17.25 2.17 12.38
CA PRO A 111 16.63 1.47 13.50
C PRO A 111 15.51 0.51 13.08
N THR A 112 15.26 -0.54 13.87
CA THR A 112 14.19 -1.52 13.58
C THR A 112 12.82 -0.87 13.38
N ARG A 113 12.45 0.10 14.24
CA ARG A 113 11.14 0.79 14.19
C ARG A 113 10.82 1.47 12.85
N THR A 114 11.84 1.82 12.06
CA THR A 114 11.66 2.48 10.75
C THR A 114 11.55 1.47 9.59
N ARG A 115 11.65 0.18 9.90
CA ARG A 115 11.59 -0.96 8.96
C ARG A 115 10.49 -1.95 9.33
N GLU A 116 9.64 -1.60 10.28
CA GLU A 116 8.52 -2.45 10.66
C GLU A 116 7.44 -2.37 9.59
N ILE A 117 7.04 -3.54 9.11
CA ILE A 117 5.96 -3.71 8.15
C ILE A 117 4.89 -4.56 8.84
N GLU A 118 3.66 -4.05 8.85
CA GLU A 118 2.49 -4.79 9.30
C GLU A 118 1.63 -5.09 8.07
N ALA A 119 1.27 -6.36 7.92
CA ALA A 119 0.27 -6.82 6.96
C ALA A 119 -0.85 -7.52 7.72
N ALA A 120 -2.09 -7.28 7.30
CA ALA A 120 -3.26 -7.88 7.94
C ALA A 120 -4.25 -8.40 6.91
N LEU A 121 -4.85 -9.56 7.21
CA LEU A 121 -5.86 -10.18 6.37
C LEU A 121 -7.06 -10.61 7.21
N PHE A 122 -8.26 -10.32 6.71
CA PHE A 122 -9.49 -10.82 7.29
C PHE A 122 -9.89 -12.17 6.66
N ILE A 123 -10.09 -13.18 7.50
CA ILE A 123 -10.52 -14.51 7.10
C ILE A 123 -11.98 -14.68 7.53
N PRO A 124 -12.95 -14.77 6.60
CA PRO A 124 -14.35 -14.87 6.94
C PRO A 124 -14.69 -16.23 7.55
N ALA A 125 -15.68 -16.28 8.46
CA ALA A 125 -16.11 -17.50 9.14
C ALA A 125 -16.52 -18.65 8.19
N LEU A 126 -16.99 -18.33 6.98
CA LEU A 126 -17.30 -19.34 5.98
C LEU A 126 -16.05 -20.09 5.50
N ALA A 127 -14.94 -19.38 5.28
CA ALA A 127 -13.66 -19.97 4.88
C ALA A 127 -13.07 -20.83 6.02
N LEU A 128 -13.23 -20.37 7.27
CA LEU A 128 -12.74 -21.07 8.46
C LEU A 128 -13.30 -22.49 8.64
N LYS A 129 -14.46 -22.81 8.05
CA LYS A 129 -15.04 -24.17 8.12
C LYS A 129 -14.11 -25.26 7.59
N LYS A 130 -13.19 -24.90 6.69
CA LYS A 130 -12.23 -25.83 6.06
C LYS A 130 -10.79 -25.63 6.56
N VAL A 131 -10.54 -24.59 7.35
CA VAL A 131 -9.20 -24.17 7.78
C VAL A 131 -9.00 -24.51 9.25
N LYS A 132 -7.93 -25.22 9.56
CA LYS A 132 -7.54 -25.57 10.94
C LYS A 132 -6.36 -24.75 11.43
N THR A 133 -5.48 -24.40 10.51
CA THR A 133 -4.21 -23.75 10.79
C THR A 133 -3.86 -22.77 9.70
N VAL A 134 -3.14 -21.72 10.07
CA VAL A 134 -2.57 -20.77 9.13
C VAL A 134 -1.06 -20.89 9.18
N ARG A 135 -0.43 -21.01 8.02
CA ARG A 135 1.04 -21.01 7.88
C ARG A 135 1.47 -19.71 7.20
N ILE A 136 2.42 -19.03 7.82
CA ILE A 136 2.99 -17.78 7.35
C ILE A 136 4.47 -18.02 7.08
N THR A 137 4.89 -17.77 5.85
CA THR A 137 6.28 -17.90 5.40
C THR A 137 6.87 -16.51 5.23
N GLY A 138 7.94 -16.20 5.97
CA GLY A 138 8.80 -15.06 5.71
C GLY A 138 10.04 -15.46 4.91
N ALA A 139 10.95 -14.50 4.69
CA ALA A 139 12.22 -14.76 4.02
C ALA A 139 13.14 -15.71 4.80
N ASP A 140 13.09 -15.68 6.13
CA ASP A 140 14.01 -16.37 7.04
C ASP A 140 13.34 -17.39 7.95
N GLN A 141 12.03 -17.26 8.19
CA GLN A 141 11.29 -18.05 9.16
C GLN A 141 9.90 -18.44 8.66
N VAL A 142 9.40 -19.54 9.22
CA VAL A 142 8.00 -19.97 9.06
C VAL A 142 7.33 -19.95 10.43
N ARG A 143 6.10 -19.45 10.48
CA ARG A 143 5.22 -19.53 11.66
C ARG A 143 3.95 -20.28 11.29
N THR A 144 3.48 -21.11 12.20
CA THR A 144 2.21 -21.82 12.03
C THR A 144 1.35 -21.57 13.26
N LEU A 145 0.17 -20.99 13.03
CA LEU A 145 -0.78 -20.64 14.06
C LEU A 145 -1.97 -21.60 13.96
N ARG A 146 -2.39 -22.14 15.11
CA ARG A 146 -3.64 -22.90 15.19
C ARG A 146 -4.79 -21.94 15.41
N LEU A 147 -5.86 -22.13 14.65
CA LEU A 147 -7.07 -21.33 14.79
C LEU A 147 -7.92 -21.89 15.94
N PRO A 148 -8.60 -21.03 16.72
CA PRO A 148 -9.46 -21.44 17.83
C PRO A 148 -10.72 -22.17 17.38
#